data_AF-A0A0G2FPP4-F1
#
_entry.id   AF-A0A0G2FPP4-F1
#
_cell.length_a   1.000
_cell.length_b   1.000
_cell.length_c   1.000
_cell.angle_alpha   90.00
_cell.angle_beta   90.00
_cell.angle_gamma   90.00
#
_symmetry.space_group_name_H-M   'P 1'
#
loop_
_entity.id
_entity.type
_entity.pdbx_description
1 polymer ?
#
loop_
_entity_poly.entity_id
_entity_poly.type
_entity_poly.pdbx_seq_one_letter_code
_entity_poly.pdbx_strand_id
1 'polypeptide(L)'
;MQYYAEYSASTYCNSDNAAGALVTCEDGCPQVMANGATVVGSLPNTTIFEMEGYVAVDSVRKEVVVAFRGSSGLRNWIADLTFLQVPCNYTTGCAVHSGFKIAWESISEYTLDLVKTAFAAYPGYTLVVTGHSLGGANLGSYACDLYTYGSPRVGNLALVKFVTNQAGAEYRATHFDDPVPRLPPILFGYFHTSPEYWLASGPATNIDYTIDEIETCLGYANTSCNAGTFGLDGDAHVHYFQYMGCDSVTISTDMSLSTRDGITGNPLWARDDVSDEELEIRLNNYTTQDLAYSRQLAADGSAN
;
A
#
# COMPACT_ATOMS: atom_id res chain seq x y z
N MET A 1 -14.06 0.82 1.80
CA MET A 1 -12.94 1.10 0.88
C MET A 1 -12.88 2.58 0.54
N GLN A 2 -13.76 3.16 -0.29
CA GLN A 2 -13.73 4.61 -0.64
C GLN A 2 -13.38 5.56 0.53
N TYR A 3 -14.06 5.44 1.67
CA TYR A 3 -13.77 6.24 2.86
C TYR A 3 -12.32 6.15 3.38
N TYR A 4 -11.69 4.97 3.36
CA TYR A 4 -10.31 4.80 3.80
C TYR A 4 -9.29 5.09 2.70
N ALA A 5 -9.73 5.13 1.44
CA ALA A 5 -8.92 5.71 0.36
C ALA A 5 -8.68 7.21 0.63
N GLU A 6 -9.64 7.92 1.23
CA GLU A 6 -9.47 9.32 1.67
C GLU A 6 -8.39 9.49 2.73
N TYR A 7 -8.37 8.62 3.74
CA TYR A 7 -7.27 8.60 4.71
C TYR A 7 -5.93 8.34 4.04
N SER A 8 -5.87 7.38 3.12
CA SER A 8 -4.64 7.04 2.38
C SER A 8 -4.17 8.17 1.47
N ALA A 9 -5.07 8.93 0.85
CA ALA A 9 -4.74 10.10 0.04
C ALA A 9 -4.30 11.30 0.91
N SER A 10 -4.94 11.48 2.07
CA SER A 10 -4.63 12.58 2.99
C SER A 10 -3.23 12.52 3.61
N THR A 11 -2.56 11.36 3.62
CA THR A 11 -1.19 11.24 4.15
C THR A 11 -0.20 12.10 3.39
N TYR A 12 -0.49 12.46 2.14
CA TYR A 12 0.39 13.29 1.32
C TYR A 12 0.44 14.77 1.76
N CYS A 13 -0.42 15.19 2.69
CA CYS A 13 -0.48 16.57 3.22
C CYS A 13 -0.64 16.66 4.74
N ASN A 14 -0.86 15.54 5.44
CA ASN A 14 -1.09 15.53 6.89
C ASN A 14 0.03 14.84 7.68
N SER A 15 1.07 14.31 7.03
CA SER A 15 2.15 13.55 7.70
C SER A 15 3.13 14.38 8.52
N ASP A 16 3.00 15.71 8.52
CA ASP A 16 3.78 16.63 9.37
C ASP A 16 2.89 17.44 10.33
N ASN A 17 1.60 17.10 10.41
CA ASN A 17 0.66 17.85 11.24
C ASN A 17 0.90 17.60 12.73
N ALA A 18 0.67 18.65 13.53
CA ALA A 18 0.76 18.57 14.97
C ALA A 18 -0.43 17.79 15.57
N ALA A 19 -0.21 17.18 16.74
CA ALA A 19 -1.28 16.56 17.51
C ALA A 19 -2.43 17.57 17.80
N GLY A 20 -3.67 17.12 17.62
CA GLY A 20 -4.88 17.92 17.73
C GLY A 20 -5.28 18.68 16.46
N ALA A 21 -4.44 18.70 15.42
CA ALA A 21 -4.82 19.25 14.12
C ALA A 21 -5.94 18.42 13.48
N LEU A 22 -6.81 19.08 12.72
CA LEU A 22 -7.78 18.40 11.87
C LEU A 22 -7.06 17.76 10.67
N VAL A 23 -7.53 16.59 10.24
CA VAL A 23 -7.15 16.02 8.94
C VAL A 23 -7.87 16.82 7.86
N THR A 24 -7.10 17.42 6.98
CA THR A 24 -7.62 18.28 5.91
C THR A 24 -6.95 17.98 4.59
N CYS A 25 -7.71 18.11 3.49
CA CYS A 25 -7.19 18.05 2.13
C CYS A 25 -7.76 19.20 1.31
N GLU A 26 -7.02 19.66 0.30
CA GLU A 26 -7.59 20.57 -0.70
C GLU A 26 -8.62 19.83 -1.56
N ASP A 27 -8.25 18.61 -1.99
CA ASP A 27 -9.12 17.63 -2.64
C ASP A 27 -8.78 16.21 -2.12
N GLY A 28 -9.71 15.25 -2.25
CA GLY A 28 -9.45 13.83 -1.98
C GLY A 28 -9.70 13.33 -0.54
N CYS A 29 -10.24 14.15 0.37
CA CYS A 29 -10.73 13.65 1.67
C CYS A 29 -11.99 14.35 2.25
N PRO A 30 -13.06 14.57 1.46
CA PRO A 30 -14.23 15.31 1.91
C PRO A 30 -14.99 14.65 3.08
N GLN A 31 -15.08 13.32 3.14
CA GLN A 31 -15.79 12.63 4.22
C GLN A 31 -14.97 12.63 5.50
N VAL A 32 -13.64 12.45 5.42
CA VAL A 32 -12.75 12.54 6.59
C VAL A 32 -12.81 13.94 7.20
N MET A 33 -12.79 14.98 6.37
CA MET A 33 -12.97 16.36 6.82
C MET A 33 -14.35 16.61 7.43
N ALA A 34 -15.41 16.05 6.83
CA ALA A 34 -16.77 16.18 7.35
C ALA A 34 -16.92 15.52 8.74
N ASN A 35 -16.20 14.43 9.00
CA ASN A 35 -16.18 13.79 10.32
C ASN A 35 -15.33 14.56 11.35
N GLY A 36 -14.52 15.52 10.91
CA GLY A 36 -13.65 16.30 11.78
C GLY A 36 -12.58 15.43 12.43
N ALA A 37 -12.01 14.47 11.69
CA ALA A 37 -10.95 13.62 12.20
C ALA A 37 -9.76 14.44 12.69
N THR A 38 -9.17 14.03 13.82
CA THR A 38 -8.05 14.76 14.45
C THR A 38 -6.80 13.90 14.54
N VAL A 39 -5.66 14.46 14.20
CA VAL A 39 -4.34 13.82 14.32
C VAL A 39 -3.98 13.63 15.80
N VAL A 40 -3.65 12.41 16.19
CA VAL A 40 -3.05 12.07 17.49
C VAL A 40 -1.55 12.35 17.48
N GLY A 41 -0.89 12.03 16.36
CA GLY A 41 0.51 12.34 16.11
C GLY A 41 0.94 11.88 14.72
N SER A 42 2.00 12.50 14.22
CA SER A 42 2.56 12.22 12.90
C SER A 42 3.83 11.38 13.04
N LEU A 43 4.00 10.40 12.15
CA LEU A 43 5.12 9.47 12.20
C LEU A 43 6.43 10.19 11.82
N PRO A 44 7.55 9.86 12.47
CA PRO A 44 8.82 10.52 12.17
C PRO A 44 9.23 10.25 10.72
N ASN A 45 9.60 11.30 9.99
CA ASN A 45 10.21 11.16 8.68
C ASN A 45 11.59 10.48 8.83
N THR A 46 11.67 9.17 8.55
CA THR A 46 12.93 8.44 8.59
C THR A 46 13.59 8.45 7.22
N THR A 47 14.86 8.85 7.19
CA THR A 47 15.67 9.02 5.97
C THR A 47 15.94 7.74 5.18
N ILE A 48 15.54 6.56 5.68
CA ILE A 48 15.95 5.27 5.12
C ILE A 48 14.89 4.71 4.14
N PHE A 49 13.61 5.11 4.25
CA PHE A 49 12.55 4.68 3.33
C PHE A 49 11.40 5.67 3.09
N GLU A 50 11.46 6.88 3.66
CA GLU A 50 10.39 7.90 3.53
C GLU A 50 8.99 7.35 3.89
N MET A 51 8.92 6.42 4.85
CA MET A 51 7.63 6.00 5.40
C MET A 51 7.10 7.11 6.29
N GLU A 52 6.25 7.92 5.69
CA GLU A 52 5.51 8.98 6.35
C GLU A 52 4.09 8.50 6.66
N GLY A 53 3.42 9.19 7.58
CA GLY A 53 2.05 8.87 7.94
C GLY A 53 1.65 9.54 9.24
N TYR A 54 0.48 9.19 9.74
CA TYR A 54 -0.01 9.70 11.00
C TYR A 54 -0.99 8.72 11.65
N VAL A 55 -1.23 8.91 12.94
CA VAL A 55 -2.34 8.30 13.67
C VAL A 55 -3.39 9.37 13.91
N ALA A 56 -4.64 9.09 13.58
CA ALA A 56 -5.78 9.98 13.81
C ALA A 56 -6.92 9.27 14.54
N VAL A 57 -7.86 10.07 15.03
CA VAL A 57 -9.10 9.62 15.63
C VAL A 57 -10.27 10.21 14.86
N ASP A 58 -11.22 9.34 14.51
CA ASP A 58 -12.53 9.70 14.00
C ASP A 58 -13.57 9.38 15.08
N SER A 59 -14.16 10.41 15.66
CA SER A 59 -15.17 10.25 16.72
C SER A 59 -16.57 9.97 16.18
N VAL A 60 -16.84 10.23 14.90
CA VAL A 60 -18.11 9.88 14.26
C VAL A 60 -18.17 8.37 14.04
N ARG A 61 -17.08 7.78 13.53
CA ARG A 61 -16.95 6.33 13.29
C ARG A 61 -16.44 5.54 14.49
N LYS A 62 -15.94 6.22 15.52
CA LYS A 62 -15.37 5.65 16.75
C LYS A 62 -14.19 4.73 16.47
N GLU A 63 -13.24 5.24 15.71
CA GLU A 63 -12.06 4.50 15.27
C GLU A 63 -10.78 5.32 15.46
N VAL A 64 -9.69 4.60 15.72
CA VAL A 64 -8.31 5.06 15.60
C VAL A 64 -7.82 4.60 14.23
N VAL A 65 -7.34 5.53 13.41
CA VAL A 65 -6.85 5.24 12.06
C VAL A 65 -5.35 5.48 12.02
N VAL A 66 -4.59 4.47 11.60
CA VAL A 66 -3.17 4.60 11.25
C VAL A 66 -3.09 4.65 9.74
N ALA A 67 -2.67 5.79 9.20
CA ALA A 67 -2.59 6.02 7.77
C ALA A 67 -1.13 6.21 7.36
N PHE A 68 -0.66 5.42 6.40
CA PHE A 68 0.70 5.50 5.87
C PHE A 68 0.70 6.02 4.43
N ARG A 69 1.66 6.90 4.14
CA ARG A 69 1.91 7.45 2.81
C ARG A 69 2.59 6.43 1.91
N GLY A 70 2.28 6.48 0.61
CA GLY A 70 3.06 5.79 -0.42
C GLY A 70 4.43 6.47 -0.64
N SER A 71 5.39 5.74 -1.20
CA SER A 71 6.74 6.26 -1.44
C SER A 71 6.77 7.30 -2.57
N SER A 72 7.57 8.35 -2.40
CA SER A 72 7.87 9.31 -3.49
C SER A 72 8.81 8.72 -4.56
N GLY A 73 9.51 7.63 -4.24
CA GLY A 73 10.48 6.92 -5.10
C GLY A 73 9.96 5.61 -5.67
N LEU A 74 8.66 5.47 -5.89
CA LEU A 74 8.04 4.21 -6.33
C LEU A 74 8.70 3.63 -7.59
N ARG A 75 8.98 4.45 -8.61
CA ARG A 75 9.69 3.99 -9.81
C ARG A 75 11.06 3.41 -9.47
N ASN A 76 11.80 4.04 -8.56
CA ASN A 76 13.11 3.54 -8.12
C ASN A 76 12.96 2.21 -7.39
N TRP A 77 11.93 2.05 -6.56
CA TRP A 77 11.61 0.77 -5.91
C TRP A 77 11.33 -0.34 -6.94
N ILE A 78 10.54 -0.04 -7.99
CA ILE A 78 10.26 -0.97 -9.09
C ILE A 78 11.54 -1.26 -9.88
N ALA A 79 12.37 -0.26 -10.19
CA ALA A 79 13.59 -0.42 -10.96
C ALA A 79 14.66 -1.23 -10.21
N ASP A 80 14.69 -1.14 -8.88
CA ASP A 80 15.67 -1.82 -8.03
C ASP A 80 15.48 -3.35 -7.98
N LEU A 81 14.26 -3.86 -8.22
CA LEU A 81 13.89 -5.29 -8.30
C LEU A 81 14.56 -6.18 -7.24
N THR A 82 14.87 -5.63 -6.05
CA THR A 82 15.65 -6.33 -5.02
C THR A 82 14.68 -7.07 -4.11
N PHE A 83 14.34 -8.30 -4.48
CA PHE A 83 13.29 -9.08 -3.83
C PHE A 83 13.81 -9.96 -2.68
N LEU A 84 14.64 -9.40 -1.80
CA LEU A 84 15.22 -10.15 -0.69
C LEU A 84 14.19 -10.37 0.43
N GLN A 85 13.90 -11.63 0.74
CA GLN A 85 13.12 -12.01 1.91
C GLN A 85 14.01 -12.22 3.14
N VAL A 86 13.54 -11.77 4.30
CA VAL A 86 14.18 -12.00 5.61
C VAL A 86 13.18 -12.59 6.59
N PRO A 87 13.62 -13.43 7.55
CA PRO A 87 12.71 -14.01 8.54
C PRO A 87 11.95 -12.95 9.35
N CYS A 88 10.70 -13.24 9.67
CA CYS A 88 9.90 -12.49 10.63
C CYS A 88 9.47 -13.37 11.82
N ASN A 89 8.93 -12.73 12.85
CA ASN A 89 8.58 -13.39 14.12
C ASN A 89 7.06 -13.44 14.36
N TYR A 90 6.23 -13.35 13.32
CA TYR A 90 4.76 -13.37 13.44
C TYR A 90 4.18 -14.79 13.43
N THR A 91 4.73 -15.68 12.60
CA THR A 91 4.35 -17.10 12.55
C THR A 91 5.54 -17.96 12.12
N THR A 92 5.45 -19.27 12.36
CA THR A 92 6.52 -20.21 11.99
C THR A 92 6.79 -20.18 10.49
N GLY A 93 8.06 -20.02 10.13
CA GLY A 93 8.51 -19.99 8.73
C GLY A 93 8.12 -18.72 7.98
N CYS A 94 7.64 -17.67 8.67
CA CYS A 94 7.30 -16.42 8.00
C CYS A 94 8.55 -15.68 7.55
N ALA A 95 8.46 -15.11 6.35
CA ALA A 95 9.47 -14.23 5.79
C ALA A 95 8.78 -13.04 5.12
N VAL A 96 9.42 -11.88 5.21
CA VAL A 96 8.93 -10.58 4.77
C VAL A 96 9.99 -9.92 3.89
N HIS A 97 9.58 -9.06 2.97
CA HIS A 97 10.51 -8.24 2.20
C HIS A 97 11.45 -7.43 3.12
N SER A 98 12.76 -7.48 2.88
CA SER A 98 13.76 -6.86 3.73
C SER A 98 13.57 -5.35 3.88
N GLY A 99 13.28 -4.66 2.78
CA GLY A 99 12.99 -3.23 2.79
C GLY A 99 11.76 -2.88 3.62
N PHE A 100 10.69 -3.68 3.51
CA PHE A 100 9.45 -3.42 4.24
C PHE A 100 9.64 -3.67 5.74
N LYS A 101 10.42 -4.69 6.10
CA LYS A 101 10.79 -4.96 7.49
C LYS A 101 11.58 -3.79 8.08
N ILE A 102 12.62 -3.31 7.40
CA ILE A 102 13.44 -2.21 7.92
C ILE A 102 12.60 -0.93 8.05
N ALA A 103 11.78 -0.64 7.05
CA ALA A 103 10.92 0.53 7.04
C ALA A 103 9.92 0.49 8.21
N TRP A 104 9.22 -0.64 8.40
CA TRP A 104 8.33 -0.86 9.54
C TRP A 104 9.06 -0.75 10.89
N GLU A 105 10.21 -1.42 11.05
CA GLU A 105 10.99 -1.38 12.28
C GLU A 105 11.42 0.04 12.66
N SER A 106 11.65 0.92 11.68
CA SER A 106 12.07 2.30 11.91
C SER A 106 10.99 3.19 12.55
N ILE A 107 9.71 2.86 12.38
CA ILE A 107 8.57 3.67 12.85
C ILE A 107 7.63 2.92 13.80
N SER A 108 7.80 1.61 13.95
CA SER A 108 6.86 0.73 14.65
C SER A 108 6.65 1.11 16.12
N GLU A 109 7.71 1.39 16.87
CA GLU A 109 7.62 1.76 18.29
C GLU A 109 6.80 3.04 18.48
N TYR A 110 7.12 4.06 17.69
CA TYR A 110 6.42 5.35 17.72
C TYR A 110 4.94 5.20 17.32
N THR A 111 4.68 4.44 16.25
CA THR A 111 3.31 4.15 15.79
C THR A 111 2.49 3.46 16.88
N LEU A 112 3.05 2.42 17.51
CA LEU A 112 2.37 1.67 18.56
C LEU A 112 2.11 2.52 19.81
N ASP A 113 3.00 3.45 20.13
CA ASP A 113 2.80 4.38 21.26
C ASP A 113 1.73 5.43 20.98
N LEU A 114 1.61 5.92 19.75
CA LEU A 114 0.48 6.76 19.35
C LEU A 114 -0.85 6.00 19.40
N VAL A 115 -0.89 4.74 18.94
CA VAL A 115 -2.08 3.89 19.04
C VAL A 115 -2.47 3.65 20.50
N LYS A 116 -1.51 3.34 21.38
CA LYS A 116 -1.76 3.23 22.84
C LYS A 116 -2.33 4.53 23.42
N THR A 117 -1.76 5.66 23.03
CA THR A 117 -2.21 6.99 23.48
C THR A 117 -3.65 7.25 23.05
N ALA A 118 -3.98 6.94 21.79
CA ALA A 118 -5.32 7.06 21.26
C ALA A 118 -6.31 6.17 22.02
N PHE A 119 -5.99 4.90 22.25
CA PHE A 119 -6.88 3.98 22.98
C PHE A 119 -7.04 4.32 24.47
N ALA A 120 -6.03 4.91 25.09
CA ALA A 120 -6.16 5.42 26.46
C ALA A 120 -7.16 6.59 26.54
N ALA A 121 -7.17 7.47 25.54
CA ALA A 121 -8.09 8.60 25.47
C ALA A 121 -9.50 8.21 24.96
N TYR A 122 -9.60 7.21 24.08
CA TYR A 122 -10.81 6.78 23.41
C TYR A 122 -11.07 5.28 23.62
N PRO A 123 -11.39 4.84 24.85
CA PRO A 123 -11.63 3.44 25.13
C PRO A 123 -12.84 2.92 24.35
N GLY A 124 -12.70 1.73 23.76
CA GLY A 124 -13.75 1.06 22.99
C GLY A 124 -13.81 1.45 21.51
N TYR A 125 -12.88 2.29 21.02
CA TYR A 125 -12.73 2.56 19.60
C TYR A 125 -12.06 1.35 18.90
N THR A 126 -12.33 1.18 17.61
CA THR A 126 -11.67 0.16 16.77
C THR A 126 -10.35 0.68 16.20
N LEU A 127 -9.50 -0.22 15.68
CA LEU A 127 -8.29 0.14 14.95
C LEU A 127 -8.47 -0.14 13.47
N VAL A 128 -8.18 0.86 12.65
CA VAL A 128 -8.05 0.72 11.20
C VAL A 128 -6.62 1.06 10.81
N VAL A 129 -6.02 0.24 9.96
CA VAL A 129 -4.75 0.53 9.30
C VAL A 129 -5.03 0.70 7.82
N THR A 130 -4.54 1.79 7.24
CA THR A 130 -4.75 2.08 5.82
C THR A 130 -3.51 2.63 5.16
N GLY A 131 -3.36 2.37 3.87
CA GLY A 131 -2.25 2.93 3.11
C GLY A 131 -2.35 2.66 1.62
N HIS A 132 -1.74 3.56 0.88
CA HIS A 132 -1.53 3.43 -0.56
C HIS A 132 -0.13 2.85 -0.82
N SER A 133 -0.02 1.96 -1.81
CA SER A 133 1.26 1.40 -2.25
C SER A 133 2.01 0.71 -1.10
N LEU A 134 3.19 1.23 -0.73
CA LEU A 134 4.03 0.73 0.36
C LEU A 134 3.39 0.84 1.76
N GLY A 135 2.41 1.73 1.96
CA GLY A 135 1.84 2.05 3.27
C GLY A 135 0.98 0.96 3.94
N GLY A 136 0.84 -0.23 3.35
CA GLY A 136 -0.08 -1.26 3.84
C GLY A 136 0.43 -2.18 4.96
N ALA A 137 1.51 -1.83 5.68
CA ALA A 137 2.17 -2.76 6.60
C ALA A 137 1.40 -2.97 7.93
N ASN A 138 1.19 -4.25 8.29
CA ASN A 138 0.38 -4.68 9.43
C ASN A 138 1.03 -4.42 10.80
N LEU A 139 0.23 -3.91 11.74
CA LEU A 139 0.54 -3.72 13.16
C LEU A 139 0.31 -5.04 13.93
N GLY A 140 1.24 -5.99 13.84
CA GLY A 140 1.10 -7.37 14.38
C GLY A 140 0.80 -7.56 15.88
N SER A 141 0.45 -6.51 16.64
CA SER A 141 0.09 -6.56 18.07
C SER A 141 -1.38 -6.19 18.36
N TYR A 142 -2.15 -5.71 17.38
CA TYR A 142 -3.55 -5.31 17.57
C TYR A 142 -4.46 -5.97 16.54
N ALA A 143 -5.66 -6.40 16.96
CA ALA A 143 -6.73 -6.70 16.02
C ALA A 143 -7.12 -5.39 15.32
N CYS A 144 -7.04 -5.39 13.99
CA CYS A 144 -7.31 -4.21 13.18
C CYS A 144 -7.93 -4.58 11.85
N ASP A 145 -8.73 -3.67 11.30
CA ASP A 145 -9.14 -3.76 9.91
C ASP A 145 -8.05 -3.14 9.02
N LEU A 146 -7.68 -3.83 7.95
CA LEU A 146 -6.66 -3.42 7.01
C LEU A 146 -7.30 -3.00 5.68
N TYR A 147 -6.99 -1.78 5.23
CA TYR A 147 -7.41 -1.26 3.92
C TYR A 147 -6.18 -0.85 3.11
N THR A 148 -5.88 -1.57 2.05
CA THR A 148 -4.72 -1.26 1.21
C THR A 148 -5.13 -1.04 -0.24
N TYR A 149 -4.44 -0.11 -0.90
CA TYR A 149 -4.72 0.32 -2.27
C TYR A 149 -3.41 0.22 -3.06
N GLY A 150 -3.36 -0.58 -4.12
CA GLY A 150 -2.15 -0.72 -4.93
C GLY A 150 -0.97 -1.35 -4.18
N SER A 151 -1.23 -2.16 -3.17
CA SER A 151 -0.17 -2.69 -2.31
C SER A 151 0.64 -3.79 -3.00
N PRO A 152 1.99 -3.80 -2.88
CA PRO A 152 2.82 -4.89 -3.35
C PRO A 152 2.68 -6.14 -2.45
N ARG A 153 3.17 -7.29 -2.92
CA ARG A 153 3.30 -8.51 -2.11
C ARG A 153 4.33 -8.27 -1.00
N VAL A 154 3.96 -8.53 0.24
CA VAL A 154 4.82 -8.16 1.40
C VAL A 154 5.72 -9.29 1.90
N GLY A 155 5.40 -10.55 1.61
CA GLY A 155 6.20 -11.68 2.07
C GLY A 155 5.71 -13.03 1.57
N ASN A 156 6.16 -14.08 2.24
CA ASN A 156 5.87 -15.45 1.83
C ASN A 156 4.46 -15.93 2.22
N LEU A 157 4.13 -17.14 1.75
CA LEU A 157 2.85 -17.78 1.98
C LEU A 157 2.51 -17.90 3.48
N ALA A 158 3.49 -18.20 4.33
CA ALA A 158 3.28 -18.31 5.77
C ALA A 158 2.86 -16.96 6.37
N LEU A 159 3.51 -15.86 5.97
CA LEU A 159 3.16 -14.52 6.43
C LEU A 159 1.76 -14.12 5.96
N VAL A 160 1.45 -14.24 4.66
CA VAL A 160 0.14 -13.78 4.16
C VAL A 160 -1.01 -14.63 4.67
N LYS A 161 -0.81 -15.93 4.90
CA LYS A 161 -1.79 -16.78 5.60
C LYS A 161 -2.01 -16.31 7.02
N PHE A 162 -0.96 -15.93 7.74
CA PHE A 162 -1.11 -15.38 9.08
C PHE A 162 -1.94 -14.09 9.07
N VAL A 163 -1.64 -13.17 8.14
CA VAL A 163 -2.38 -11.90 8.01
C VAL A 163 -3.84 -12.15 7.62
N THR A 164 -4.12 -12.97 6.60
CA THR A 164 -5.49 -13.27 6.15
C THR A 164 -6.34 -13.96 7.22
N ASN A 165 -5.73 -14.73 8.12
CA ASN A 165 -6.45 -15.42 9.20
C ASN A 165 -6.45 -14.65 10.53
N GLN A 166 -5.87 -13.46 10.59
CA GLN A 166 -5.85 -12.66 11.81
C GLN A 166 -7.24 -12.08 12.11
N ALA A 167 -7.46 -11.66 13.36
CA ALA A 167 -8.68 -10.99 13.73
C ALA A 167 -8.75 -9.58 13.12
N GLY A 168 -9.85 -9.29 12.44
CA GLY A 168 -10.07 -8.05 11.69
C GLY A 168 -10.44 -8.34 10.25
N ALA A 169 -10.93 -7.34 9.55
CA ALA A 169 -11.21 -7.43 8.13
C ALA A 169 -9.98 -7.02 7.30
N GLU A 170 -9.78 -7.67 6.17
CA GLU A 170 -8.71 -7.33 5.23
C GLU A 170 -9.31 -6.99 3.87
N TYR A 171 -9.08 -5.75 3.42
CA TYR A 171 -9.55 -5.23 2.15
C TYR A 171 -8.35 -4.73 1.34
N ARG A 172 -7.87 -5.59 0.44
CA ARG A 172 -6.82 -5.24 -0.53
C ARG A 172 -7.45 -4.90 -1.88
N ALA A 173 -7.41 -3.62 -2.24
CA ALA A 173 -7.87 -3.13 -3.53
C ALA A 173 -6.72 -3.07 -4.55
N THR A 174 -7.00 -3.51 -5.77
CA THR A 174 -6.11 -3.39 -6.95
C THR A 174 -6.86 -2.71 -8.07
N HIS A 175 -6.16 -2.00 -8.97
CA HIS A 175 -6.81 -1.23 -10.03
C HIS A 175 -6.22 -1.55 -11.40
N PHE A 176 -7.11 -1.81 -12.37
CA PHE A 176 -6.78 -2.00 -13.78
C PHE A 176 -5.53 -2.87 -13.96
N ASP A 177 -4.50 -2.38 -14.65
CA ASP A 177 -3.21 -3.04 -14.88
C ASP A 177 -2.05 -2.48 -14.03
N ASP A 178 -2.37 -1.90 -12.86
CA ASP A 178 -1.40 -1.38 -11.89
C ASP A 178 -0.22 -2.36 -11.70
N PRO A 179 1.03 -1.93 -11.97
CA PRO A 179 2.22 -2.77 -11.88
C PRO A 179 2.64 -3.11 -10.45
N VAL A 180 2.24 -2.36 -9.43
CA VAL A 180 2.76 -2.52 -8.07
C VAL A 180 2.26 -3.79 -7.39
N PRO A 181 0.95 -4.13 -7.42
CA PRO A 181 0.48 -5.39 -6.83
C PRO A 181 0.96 -6.64 -7.57
N ARG A 182 1.59 -6.49 -8.75
CA ARG A 182 2.26 -7.58 -9.47
C ARG A 182 3.65 -7.90 -8.91
N LEU A 183 4.15 -7.12 -7.96
CA LEU A 183 5.50 -7.22 -7.41
C LEU A 183 5.51 -7.37 -5.89
N PRO A 184 6.56 -7.98 -5.31
CA PRO A 184 7.55 -8.83 -5.97
C PRO A 184 6.91 -10.08 -6.62
N PRO A 185 7.53 -10.68 -7.65
CA PRO A 185 6.97 -11.82 -8.39
C PRO A 185 6.64 -13.04 -7.51
N ILE A 186 5.56 -13.75 -7.87
CA ILE A 186 5.10 -14.99 -7.21
C ILE A 186 6.18 -16.07 -7.30
N LEU A 187 6.88 -16.16 -8.44
CA LEU A 187 7.96 -17.12 -8.67
C LEU A 187 9.13 -16.99 -7.67
N PHE A 188 9.25 -15.85 -6.99
CA PHE A 188 10.23 -15.62 -5.92
C PHE A 188 9.66 -15.89 -4.51
N GLY A 189 8.54 -16.59 -4.42
CA GLY A 189 7.93 -17.01 -3.17
C GLY A 189 7.25 -15.87 -2.42
N TYR A 190 6.85 -14.81 -3.12
CA TYR A 190 6.01 -13.74 -2.58
C TYR A 190 4.55 -14.01 -2.92
N PHE A 191 3.67 -13.75 -1.97
CA PHE A 191 2.26 -14.02 -2.12
C PHE A 191 1.45 -12.80 -1.65
N HIS A 192 0.21 -12.72 -2.10
CA HIS A 192 -0.74 -11.76 -1.59
C HIS A 192 -1.64 -12.39 -0.54
N THR A 193 -2.22 -11.55 0.30
CA THR A 193 -3.37 -11.93 1.12
C THR A 193 -4.64 -12.08 0.28
N SER A 194 -5.66 -12.71 0.85
CA SER A 194 -6.93 -13.01 0.17
C SER A 194 -8.11 -12.56 1.06
N PRO A 195 -9.16 -11.90 0.51
CA PRO A 195 -9.44 -11.68 -0.91
C PRO A 195 -8.76 -10.43 -1.51
N GLU A 196 -8.70 -10.39 -2.84
CA GLU A 196 -8.51 -9.18 -3.65
C GLU A 196 -9.85 -8.58 -4.05
N TYR A 197 -9.94 -7.24 -4.05
CA TYR A 197 -11.04 -6.48 -4.63
C TYR A 197 -10.51 -5.68 -5.82
N TRP A 198 -10.69 -6.23 -7.03
CA TRP A 198 -10.10 -5.69 -8.25
C TRP A 198 -11.08 -4.76 -8.97
N LEU A 199 -10.61 -3.53 -9.20
CA LEU A 199 -11.27 -2.48 -9.95
C LEU A 199 -10.89 -2.64 -11.44
N ALA A 200 -11.62 -3.52 -12.15
CA ALA A 200 -11.17 -4.07 -13.43
C ALA A 200 -11.55 -3.22 -14.67
N SER A 201 -12.64 -2.45 -14.58
CA SER A 201 -13.29 -1.85 -15.75
C SER A 201 -13.03 -0.35 -15.89
N GLY A 202 -12.87 0.11 -17.13
CA GLY A 202 -12.73 1.53 -17.46
C GLY A 202 -11.30 1.90 -17.87
N PRO A 203 -11.02 3.19 -18.08
CA PRO A 203 -9.64 3.68 -18.24
C PRO A 203 -8.86 3.57 -16.93
N ALA A 204 -7.53 3.61 -17.01
CA ALA A 204 -6.62 3.65 -15.85
C ALA A 204 -6.85 4.82 -14.87
N THR A 205 -7.59 5.84 -15.29
CA THR A 205 -8.00 6.99 -14.46
C THR A 205 -9.42 6.85 -13.91
N ASN A 206 -10.09 5.70 -14.08
CA ASN A 206 -11.44 5.51 -13.58
C ASN A 206 -11.44 5.50 -12.05
N ILE A 207 -12.34 6.28 -11.46
CA ILE A 207 -12.49 6.39 -9.99
C ILE A 207 -13.92 6.06 -9.55
N ASP A 208 -14.86 6.05 -10.48
CA ASP A 208 -16.26 5.76 -10.21
C ASP A 208 -16.53 4.27 -10.44
N TYR A 209 -16.71 3.54 -9.34
CA TYR A 209 -17.05 2.12 -9.34
C TYR A 209 -18.30 1.88 -8.49
N THR A 210 -19.26 1.18 -9.05
CA THR A 210 -20.36 0.56 -8.31
C THR A 210 -19.91 -0.78 -7.72
N ILE A 211 -20.64 -1.29 -6.72
CA ILE A 211 -20.28 -2.56 -6.05
C ILE A 211 -20.23 -3.73 -7.04
N ASP A 212 -21.13 -3.77 -8.02
CA ASP A 212 -21.22 -4.86 -8.99
C ASP A 212 -20.08 -4.85 -10.03
N GLU A 213 -19.32 -3.75 -10.12
CA GLU A 213 -18.14 -3.62 -10.99
C GLU A 213 -16.84 -4.04 -10.30
N ILE A 214 -16.87 -4.37 -9.01
CA ILE A 214 -15.71 -4.79 -8.23
C ILE A 214 -15.60 -6.32 -8.25
N GLU A 215 -14.56 -6.83 -8.90
CA GLU A 215 -14.30 -8.26 -8.97
C GLU A 215 -13.63 -8.76 -7.69
N THR A 216 -14.13 -9.87 -7.13
CA THR A 216 -13.50 -10.51 -5.95
C THR A 216 -12.65 -11.69 -6.37
N CYS A 217 -11.35 -11.64 -6.08
CA CYS A 217 -10.41 -12.67 -6.49
C CYS A 217 -9.82 -13.37 -5.27
N LEU A 218 -9.96 -14.70 -5.22
CA LEU A 218 -9.57 -15.52 -4.07
C LEU A 218 -8.24 -16.24 -4.33
N GLY A 219 -7.45 -16.42 -3.28
CA GLY A 219 -6.23 -17.23 -3.30
C GLY A 219 -4.95 -16.41 -3.31
N TYR A 220 -3.92 -16.94 -2.65
CA TYR A 220 -2.68 -16.22 -2.35
C TYR A 220 -1.75 -16.00 -3.55
N ALA A 221 -1.96 -16.77 -4.63
CA ALA A 221 -1.21 -16.73 -5.89
C ALA A 221 -2.12 -16.57 -7.11
N ASN A 222 -3.31 -15.97 -6.95
CA ASN A 222 -4.28 -15.80 -8.03
C ASN A 222 -3.74 -14.85 -9.11
N THR A 223 -3.79 -15.27 -10.38
CA THR A 223 -3.35 -14.50 -11.55
C THR A 223 -4.49 -14.25 -12.56
N SER A 224 -5.74 -14.42 -12.13
CA SER A 224 -6.94 -14.14 -12.95
C SER A 224 -7.39 -12.68 -12.89
N CYS A 225 -6.80 -11.88 -11.99
CA CYS A 225 -7.10 -10.46 -11.78
C CYS A 225 -5.84 -9.60 -12.00
N ASN A 226 -5.57 -8.56 -11.18
CA ASN A 226 -4.47 -7.63 -11.42
C ASN A 226 -3.11 -8.33 -11.63
N ALA A 227 -2.81 -9.39 -10.87
CA ALA A 227 -1.56 -10.15 -11.00
C ALA A 227 -1.32 -10.80 -12.38
N GLY A 228 -2.35 -10.93 -13.22
CA GLY A 228 -2.24 -11.44 -14.60
C GLY A 228 -2.14 -10.36 -15.68
N THR A 229 -2.10 -9.08 -15.30
CA THR A 229 -2.04 -7.95 -16.23
C THR A 229 -0.60 -7.58 -16.62
N PHE A 230 -0.45 -6.80 -17.68
CA PHE A 230 0.84 -6.41 -18.28
C PHE A 230 0.95 -4.89 -18.37
N GLY A 231 2.13 -4.36 -18.63
CA GLY A 231 2.37 -2.93 -18.81
C GLY A 231 3.10 -2.29 -17.63
N LEU A 232 3.23 -0.97 -17.68
CA LEU A 232 3.83 -0.10 -16.67
C LEU A 232 2.92 1.12 -16.45
N ASP A 233 1.64 0.87 -16.17
CA ASP A 233 0.63 1.93 -16.06
C ASP A 233 0.69 2.62 -14.68
N GLY A 234 1.26 3.83 -14.67
CA GLY A 234 1.32 4.66 -13.46
C GLY A 234 -0.01 5.34 -13.13
N ASP A 235 -0.87 5.60 -14.12
CA ASP A 235 -2.19 6.18 -13.89
C ASP A 235 -3.06 5.20 -13.11
N ALA A 236 -3.03 3.92 -13.49
CA ALA A 236 -3.72 2.85 -12.77
C ALA A 236 -3.29 2.78 -11.31
N HIS A 237 -1.99 2.99 -11.03
CA HIS A 237 -1.46 2.97 -9.68
C HIS A 237 -1.91 4.15 -8.81
N VAL A 238 -2.18 5.32 -9.38
CA VAL A 238 -2.52 6.51 -8.59
C VAL A 238 -4.02 6.81 -8.50
N HIS A 239 -4.87 5.95 -9.08
CA HIS A 239 -6.32 6.09 -9.02
C HIS A 239 -6.96 4.91 -8.28
N TYR A 240 -7.53 5.17 -7.10
CA TYR A 240 -8.21 4.17 -6.28
C TYR A 240 -9.46 4.77 -5.64
N PHE A 241 -10.57 4.73 -6.38
CA PHE A 241 -11.82 5.48 -6.07
C PHE A 241 -11.71 7.01 -6.08
N GLN A 242 -10.50 7.51 -6.19
CA GLN A 242 -10.10 8.90 -6.32
C GLN A 242 -8.62 8.95 -6.69
N TYR A 243 -8.10 10.14 -6.97
CA TYR A 243 -6.65 10.35 -7.06
C TYR A 243 -5.99 10.19 -5.69
N MET A 244 -4.91 9.41 -5.61
CA MET A 244 -4.18 9.12 -4.37
C MET A 244 -3.14 10.21 -4.07
N GLY A 245 -3.63 11.44 -3.89
CA GLY A 245 -2.85 12.62 -3.53
C GLY A 245 -3.70 13.62 -2.75
N CYS A 246 -3.13 14.76 -2.38
CA CYS A 246 -3.80 15.76 -1.54
C CYS A 246 -3.86 17.18 -2.13
N ASP A 247 -3.47 17.34 -3.40
CA ASP A 247 -3.59 18.60 -4.13
C ASP A 247 -4.23 18.33 -5.51
N SER A 248 -4.99 19.32 -6.00
CA SER A 248 -5.56 19.40 -7.34
C SER A 248 -4.50 19.46 -8.45
N VAL A 249 -3.27 19.79 -8.07
CA VAL A 249 -2.11 19.71 -8.94
C VAL A 249 -1.60 18.27 -8.94
N THR A 250 -1.56 17.66 -10.14
CA THR A 250 -0.71 16.50 -10.45
C THR A 250 0.74 16.84 -10.12
N ILE A 251 1.13 16.82 -8.84
CA ILE A 251 2.53 16.70 -8.45
C ILE A 251 2.95 15.37 -9.05
N SER A 252 3.89 15.40 -9.98
CA SER A 252 4.36 14.25 -10.74
C SER A 252 4.78 13.11 -9.81
N THR A 253 3.83 12.25 -9.46
CA THR A 253 4.04 10.83 -9.16
C THR A 253 4.17 10.05 -10.47
N ASP A 254 4.53 10.77 -11.54
CA ASP A 254 4.75 10.25 -12.87
C ASP A 254 5.70 9.06 -12.74
N MET A 255 5.17 7.89 -13.05
CA MET A 255 6.03 6.76 -13.32
C MET A 255 6.88 7.01 -14.56
N SER A 256 6.64 8.07 -15.35
CA SER A 256 7.50 8.56 -16.42
C SER A 256 8.59 9.57 -15.96
N LEU A 257 9.69 9.52 -16.69
CA LEU A 257 10.92 10.29 -16.48
C LEU A 257 10.75 11.79 -16.83
N SER A 258 10.51 12.67 -15.85
CA SER A 258 11.04 14.06 -15.76
C SER A 258 10.45 14.76 -14.53
N THR A 259 11.09 15.61 -13.71
CA THR A 259 12.36 16.34 -13.72
C THR A 259 12.61 16.92 -12.31
N ARG A 260 13.83 16.80 -11.77
CA ARG A 260 14.53 17.73 -10.84
C ARG A 260 13.76 18.31 -9.63
N ASP A 261 14.11 17.87 -8.42
CA ASP A 261 13.91 18.70 -7.21
C ASP A 261 14.84 19.93 -7.25
N GLY A 262 14.23 21.11 -7.19
CA GLY A 262 14.88 22.41 -7.34
C GLY A 262 15.55 22.95 -6.06
N ILE A 263 15.61 22.18 -4.97
CA ILE A 263 16.01 22.74 -3.66
C ILE A 263 17.42 22.36 -3.22
N THR A 264 17.99 21.22 -3.65
CA THR A 264 19.26 20.76 -3.04
C THR A 264 20.42 20.42 -3.98
N GLY A 265 20.21 20.34 -5.30
CA GLY A 265 21.31 20.25 -6.28
C GLY A 265 22.36 19.16 -6.03
N ASN A 266 22.07 18.16 -5.18
CA ASN A 266 22.98 17.07 -4.85
C ASN A 266 22.41 15.75 -5.38
N PRO A 267 23.22 14.94 -6.06
CA PRO A 267 22.76 13.69 -6.67
C PRO A 267 22.55 12.63 -5.60
N LEU A 268 21.31 12.14 -5.47
CA LEU A 268 21.04 10.88 -4.81
C LEU A 268 21.71 9.78 -5.65
N TRP A 269 22.65 9.09 -5.03
CA TRP A 269 23.66 8.29 -5.68
C TRP A 269 23.06 6.97 -6.18
N ALA A 270 23.17 6.81 -7.50
CA ALA A 270 22.83 5.67 -8.36
C ALA A 270 21.33 5.53 -8.70
N ARG A 271 21.05 5.14 -9.96
CA ARG A 271 19.93 4.24 -10.39
C ARG A 271 18.91 4.72 -11.43
N ASP A 272 19.19 5.79 -12.18
CA ASP A 272 18.31 6.32 -13.27
C ASP A 272 18.51 5.70 -14.68
N ASP A 273 19.18 4.55 -14.85
CA ASP A 273 19.62 4.09 -16.19
C ASP A 273 18.65 3.14 -16.94
N VAL A 274 17.49 2.75 -16.38
CA VAL A 274 16.54 1.83 -17.03
C VAL A 274 15.36 2.62 -17.64
N SER A 275 15.16 2.50 -18.95
CA SER A 275 14.05 3.14 -19.67
C SER A 275 12.70 2.51 -19.29
N ASP A 276 11.61 3.25 -19.52
CA ASP A 276 10.23 2.77 -19.28
C ASP A 276 9.97 1.47 -20.07
N GLU A 277 10.40 1.44 -21.33
CA GLU A 277 10.30 0.27 -22.20
C GLU A 277 11.07 -0.93 -21.63
N GLU A 278 12.29 -0.72 -21.15
CA GLU A 278 13.08 -1.80 -20.57
C GLU A 278 12.46 -2.29 -19.25
N LEU A 279 11.96 -1.37 -18.43
CA LEU A 279 11.30 -1.71 -17.17
C LEU A 279 10.01 -2.49 -17.43
N GLU A 280 9.18 -2.03 -18.36
CA GLU A 280 7.97 -2.72 -18.77
C GLU A 280 8.26 -4.14 -19.29
N ILE A 281 9.27 -4.32 -20.14
CA ILE A 281 9.69 -5.64 -20.62
C ILE A 281 10.05 -6.56 -19.46
N ARG A 282 10.78 -6.05 -18.46
CA ARG A 282 11.15 -6.84 -17.26
C ARG A 282 9.90 -7.24 -16.45
N LEU A 283 8.97 -6.31 -16.21
CA LEU A 283 7.72 -6.58 -15.49
C LEU A 283 6.83 -7.59 -16.23
N ASN A 284 6.72 -7.46 -17.54
CA ASN A 284 5.94 -8.35 -18.40
C ASN A 284 6.54 -9.77 -18.43
N ASN A 285 7.87 -9.88 -18.36
CA ASN A 285 8.55 -11.17 -18.24
C ASN A 285 8.22 -11.85 -16.90
N TYR A 286 8.29 -11.12 -15.78
CA TYR A 286 7.87 -11.66 -14.49
C TYR A 286 6.40 -12.08 -14.47
N THR A 287 5.51 -11.27 -15.02
CA THR A 287 4.08 -11.60 -15.16
C THR A 287 3.90 -12.92 -15.93
N THR A 288 4.61 -13.10 -17.04
CA THR A 288 4.56 -14.33 -17.85
C THR A 288 5.00 -15.55 -17.05
N GLN A 289 6.06 -15.43 -16.27
CA GLN A 289 6.56 -16.51 -15.42
C GLN A 289 5.60 -16.80 -14.25
N ASP A 290 5.03 -15.76 -13.64
CA ASP A 290 4.04 -15.88 -12.56
C ASP A 290 2.76 -16.58 -13.03
N LEU A 291 2.27 -16.29 -14.25
CA LEU A 291 1.15 -17.03 -14.86
C LEU A 291 1.44 -18.53 -14.99
N ALA A 292 2.67 -18.90 -15.39
CA ALA A 292 3.07 -20.30 -15.48
C ALA A 292 3.21 -20.95 -14.10
N TYR A 293 3.85 -20.26 -13.16
CA TYR A 293 4.09 -20.76 -11.81
C TYR A 293 2.80 -20.88 -10.99
N SER A 294 1.91 -19.90 -11.08
CA SER A 294 0.57 -19.93 -10.45
C SER A 294 -0.24 -21.14 -10.91
N ARG A 295 -0.22 -21.47 -12.21
CA ARG A 295 -0.85 -22.69 -12.73
C ARG A 295 -0.24 -23.97 -12.13
N GLN A 296 1.07 -23.99 -11.93
CA GLN A 296 1.75 -25.12 -11.29
C GLN A 296 1.32 -25.27 -9.83
N LEU A 297 1.34 -24.17 -9.06
CA LEU A 297 0.89 -24.16 -7.66
C LEU A 297 -0.58 -24.58 -7.50
N ALA A 298 -1.44 -24.21 -8.46
CA ALA A 298 -2.83 -24.64 -8.47
C ALA A 298 -2.95 -26.15 -8.76
N ALA A 299 -2.12 -26.69 -9.66
CA ALA A 299 -2.14 -28.10 -10.03
C ALA A 299 -1.61 -29.03 -8.93
N ASP A 300 -0.65 -28.58 -8.12
CA ASP A 300 -0.05 -29.36 -7.03
C ASP A 300 -0.68 -29.09 -5.65
N GLY A 301 -1.59 -28.11 -5.56
CA GLY A 301 -2.31 -27.75 -4.33
C GLY A 301 -1.54 -26.81 -3.40
N SER A 302 -0.36 -26.32 -3.81
CA SER A 302 0.48 -25.40 -3.02
C SER A 302 0.03 -23.94 -3.08
N ALA A 303 -0.96 -23.62 -3.91
CA ALA A 303 -1.57 -22.27 -4.03
C ALA A 303 -2.50 -21.90 -2.85
N ASN A 304 -2.94 -22.89 -2.05
CA ASN A 304 -3.95 -22.76 -1.00
C ASN A 304 -3.36 -22.84 0.40
#